data_AF-A0A6L5X161-F1
#
_entry.id   AF-A0A6L5X161-F1
#
_cell.length_a   1.000
_cell.length_b   1.000
_cell.length_c   1.000
_cell.angle_alpha   90.00
_cell.angle_beta   90.00
_cell.angle_gamma   90.00
#
_symmetry.space_group_name_H-M   'P 1'
#
loop_
_entity.id
_entity.type
_entity.pdbx_description
1 polymer ?
#
loop_
_entity_poly.entity_id
_entity_poly.type
_entity_poly.pdbx_seq_one_letter_code
_entity_poly.pdbx_strand_id
1 'polypeptide(L)'
;MGLISGAIDAALESIGKSLLDVGEWFLETGYTLWKNAGKLTLDYVKISPMSQSGAWGVVTGSVYQMSLAIAASLAVLFFVMGWLRESIDIRNNFTLENMFRFFVRYAITASLIVNSLSLVTGICECATAVTSQISVNMESKDVENVFETVRDQLEDDDDADGGTWIGMGLAGMLGGFFGGAVIMVCGVSLVLSVLSRLFRLLLCVPFAPAAFAGFAGGHEFAQTGIAWLRTFIGYALEAVVIALAISISYGMFKDANMFSAGAKSGSIVSLLLLICGYCMPMVTACACVKGAEMTVRRCLGLG
;
A
#
# COMPACT_ATOMS: atom_id res chain seq x y z
N MET A 1 15.83 -46.25 40.14
CA MET A 1 16.11 -45.54 38.87
C MET A 1 14.86 -44.93 38.23
N GLY A 2 13.65 -45.51 38.38
CA GLY A 2 12.42 -44.95 37.77
C GLY A 2 11.91 -43.59 38.31
N LEU A 3 12.20 -43.24 39.57
CA LEU A 3 11.79 -41.93 40.13
C LEU A 3 12.60 -40.75 39.56
N ILE A 4 13.86 -40.97 39.21
CA ILE A 4 14.74 -39.92 38.66
C ILE A 4 14.44 -39.74 37.17
N SER A 5 14.17 -40.82 36.42
CA SER A 5 13.78 -40.71 35.02
C SER A 5 12.43 -40.00 34.86
N GLY A 6 11.42 -40.32 35.69
CA GLY A 6 10.12 -39.64 35.64
C GLY A 6 10.18 -38.16 36.06
N ALA A 7 11.06 -37.80 37.01
CA ALA A 7 11.25 -36.40 37.40
C ALA A 7 11.98 -35.58 36.31
N ILE A 8 12.92 -36.20 35.59
CA ILE A 8 13.58 -35.57 34.45
C ILE A 8 12.57 -35.37 33.33
N ASP A 9 11.79 -36.40 33.00
CA ASP A 9 10.80 -36.35 31.92
C ASP A 9 9.75 -35.24 32.12
N ALA A 10 9.18 -35.16 33.32
CA ALA A 10 8.26 -34.09 33.69
C ALA A 10 8.90 -32.68 33.65
N ALA A 11 10.21 -32.57 33.96
CA ALA A 11 10.94 -31.31 33.85
C ALA A 11 11.18 -30.92 32.37
N LEU A 12 11.49 -31.89 31.50
CA LEU A 12 11.67 -31.63 30.07
C LEU A 12 10.34 -31.26 29.41
N GLU A 13 9.23 -31.89 29.79
CA GLU A 13 7.88 -31.53 29.35
C GLU A 13 7.52 -30.09 29.75
N SER A 14 7.75 -29.71 31.02
CA SER A 14 7.50 -28.35 31.51
C SER A 14 8.34 -27.30 30.78
N ILE A 15 9.61 -27.60 30.49
CA ILE A 15 10.47 -26.71 29.70
C ILE A 15 9.96 -26.61 28.26
N GLY A 16 9.56 -27.72 27.65
CA GLY A 16 8.99 -27.74 26.30
C GLY A 16 7.74 -26.86 26.17
N LYS A 17 6.80 -26.99 27.12
CA LYS A 17 5.60 -26.14 27.20
C LYS A 17 5.95 -24.65 27.34
N SER A 18 6.87 -24.32 28.25
CA SER A 18 7.32 -22.93 28.41
C SER A 18 7.98 -22.36 27.15
N LEU A 19 8.71 -23.17 26.37
CA LEU A 19 9.30 -22.72 25.11
C LEU A 19 8.26 -22.47 24.01
N LEU A 20 7.18 -23.26 23.99
CA LEU A 20 6.03 -22.99 23.11
C LEU A 20 5.36 -21.67 23.47
N ASP A 21 5.10 -21.43 24.76
CA ASP A 21 4.49 -20.18 25.24
C ASP A 21 5.32 -18.95 24.84
N VAL A 22 6.65 -19.05 24.92
CA VAL A 22 7.56 -17.98 24.46
C VAL A 22 7.42 -17.75 22.96
N GLY A 23 7.35 -18.82 22.16
CA GLY A 23 7.12 -18.71 20.71
C GLY A 23 5.79 -18.06 20.37
N GLU A 24 4.73 -18.38 21.12
CA GLU A 24 3.40 -17.82 20.96
C GLU A 24 3.38 -16.32 21.28
N TRP A 25 4.03 -15.92 22.37
CA TRP A 25 4.18 -14.51 22.74
C TRP A 25 4.83 -13.66 21.64
N PHE A 26 5.84 -14.19 20.94
CA PHE A 26 6.46 -13.49 19.80
C PHE A 26 5.49 -13.32 18.62
N LEU A 27 4.68 -14.35 18.33
CA LEU A 27 3.66 -14.27 17.29
C LEU A 27 2.57 -13.27 17.66
N GLU A 28 2.00 -13.35 18.86
CA GLU A 28 0.98 -12.42 19.36
C GLU A 28 1.45 -10.96 19.30
N THR A 29 2.71 -10.71 19.69
CA THR A 29 3.31 -9.37 19.60
C THR A 29 3.39 -8.90 18.15
N GLY A 30 3.85 -9.75 17.23
CA GLY A 30 3.89 -9.46 15.79
C GLY A 30 2.50 -9.17 15.22
N TYR A 31 1.49 -9.96 15.59
CA TYR A 31 0.11 -9.79 15.17
C TYR A 31 -0.54 -8.52 15.71
N THR A 32 -0.28 -8.20 16.97
CA THR A 32 -0.76 -6.95 17.59
C THR A 32 -0.20 -5.74 16.84
N LEU A 33 1.09 -5.77 16.51
CA LEU A 33 1.73 -4.74 15.69
C LEU A 33 1.12 -4.69 14.29
N TRP A 34 0.88 -5.83 13.65
CA TRP A 34 0.22 -5.88 12.34
C TRP A 34 -1.19 -5.28 12.38
N LYS A 35 -2.00 -5.60 13.41
CA LYS A 35 -3.35 -5.04 13.59
C LYS A 35 -3.30 -3.52 13.76
N ASN A 36 -2.36 -3.02 14.55
CA ASN A 36 -2.18 -1.58 14.75
C ASN A 36 -1.68 -0.88 13.47
N ALA A 37 -0.70 -1.46 12.78
CA ALA A 37 -0.20 -0.97 11.49
C ALA A 37 -1.28 -0.99 10.41
N GLY A 38 -2.12 -2.02 10.39
CA GLY A 38 -3.27 -2.17 9.50
C GLY A 38 -4.33 -1.10 9.74
N LYS A 39 -4.75 -0.89 10.99
CA LYS A 39 -5.67 0.21 11.35
C LYS A 39 -5.12 1.56 10.89
N LEU A 40 -3.88 1.86 11.26
CA LEU A 40 -3.22 3.10 10.87
C LEU A 40 -3.20 3.26 9.35
N THR A 41 -2.84 2.21 8.62
CA THR A 41 -2.88 2.22 7.16
C THR A 41 -4.27 2.52 6.62
N LEU A 42 -5.31 1.87 7.12
CA LEU A 42 -6.67 2.09 6.64
C LEU A 42 -7.15 3.52 6.88
N ASP A 43 -6.74 4.13 7.99
CA ASP A 43 -7.01 5.53 8.28
C ASP A 43 -6.26 6.45 7.29
N TYR A 44 -4.96 6.24 7.10
CA TYR A 44 -4.14 7.05 6.17
C TYR A 44 -4.48 6.85 4.68
N VAL A 45 -5.02 5.69 4.31
CA VAL A 45 -5.48 5.39 2.94
C VAL A 45 -6.76 6.18 2.61
N LYS A 46 -7.62 6.41 3.60
CA LYS A 46 -8.88 7.17 3.47
C LYS A 46 -8.70 8.68 3.63
N ILE A 47 -7.61 9.10 4.26
CA ILE A 47 -7.28 10.50 4.47
C ILE A 47 -6.97 11.20 3.14
N SER A 48 -7.67 12.31 2.88
CA SER A 48 -7.31 13.23 1.78
C SER A 48 -6.11 14.10 2.19
N PRO A 49 -5.22 14.46 1.26
CA PRO A 49 -4.01 15.26 1.56
C PRO A 49 -4.35 16.63 2.18
N MET A 50 -5.56 17.15 1.94
CA MET A 50 -6.07 18.40 2.51
C MET A 50 -6.27 18.35 4.02
N SER A 51 -6.54 17.17 4.58
CA SER A 51 -6.74 17.04 6.03
C SER A 51 -5.45 17.18 6.84
N GLN A 52 -4.29 17.07 6.19
CA GLN A 52 -2.99 17.33 6.82
C GLN A 52 -2.58 18.78 6.64
N SER A 53 -3.11 19.67 7.50
CA SER A 53 -2.90 21.12 7.42
C SER A 53 -1.44 21.55 7.35
N GLY A 54 -0.53 20.85 8.03
CA GLY A 54 0.91 21.14 8.00
C GLY A 54 1.54 20.84 6.63
N ALA A 55 1.40 19.62 6.13
CA ALA A 55 2.00 19.22 4.86
C ALA A 55 1.33 19.92 3.66
N TRP A 56 0.00 20.05 3.70
CA TRP A 56 -0.78 20.78 2.69
C TRP A 56 -0.41 22.26 2.64
N GLY A 57 -0.19 22.91 3.79
CA GLY A 57 0.21 24.31 3.86
C GLY A 57 1.58 24.58 3.23
N VAL A 58 2.55 23.67 3.38
CA VAL A 58 3.86 23.79 2.73
C VAL A 58 3.72 23.71 1.21
N VAL A 59 2.91 22.77 0.72
CA VAL A 59 2.69 22.53 -0.71
C VAL A 59 1.91 23.67 -1.37
N THR A 60 0.85 24.14 -0.72
CA THR A 60 -0.06 25.19 -1.25
C THR A 60 0.40 26.62 -0.93
N GLY A 61 1.40 26.78 -0.07
CA GLY A 61 2.00 28.05 0.29
C GLY A 61 2.89 28.62 -0.81
N SER A 62 4.14 28.95 -0.47
CA SER A 62 5.05 29.67 -1.37
C SER A 62 5.36 28.93 -2.67
N VAL A 63 5.48 27.60 -2.63
CA VAL A 63 5.87 26.79 -3.80
C VAL A 63 4.79 26.80 -4.87
N TYR A 64 3.51 26.62 -4.49
CA TYR A 64 2.40 26.69 -5.44
C TYR A 64 2.21 28.09 -6.03
N GLN A 65 2.39 29.15 -5.24
CA GLN A 65 2.29 30.52 -5.76
C GLN A 65 3.39 30.83 -6.78
N MET A 66 4.62 30.34 -6.53
CA MET A 66 5.70 30.45 -7.51
C MET A 66 5.38 29.68 -8.79
N SER A 67 4.87 28.45 -8.69
CA SER A 67 4.53 27.67 -9.87
C SER A 67 3.36 28.25 -10.67
N LEU A 68 2.41 28.91 -10.00
CA LEU A 68 1.32 29.65 -10.64
C LEU A 68 1.86 30.82 -11.46
N ALA A 69 2.80 31.59 -10.92
CA ALA A 69 3.45 32.69 -11.63
C ALA A 69 4.23 32.19 -12.85
N ILE A 70 4.99 31.09 -12.69
CA ILE A 70 5.70 30.44 -13.80
C ILE A 70 4.71 29.96 -14.87
N ALA A 71 3.61 29.32 -14.45
CA ALA A 71 2.59 28.81 -15.36
C ALA A 71 1.93 29.92 -16.19
N ALA A 72 1.66 31.09 -15.59
CA ALA A 72 1.12 32.23 -16.32
C ALA A 72 2.07 32.69 -17.44
N SER A 73 3.38 32.76 -17.16
CA SER A 73 4.39 33.10 -18.17
C SER A 73 4.53 32.02 -19.26
N LEU A 74 4.57 30.75 -18.86
CA LEU A 74 4.63 29.61 -19.79
C LEU A 74 3.39 29.54 -20.69
N ALA A 75 2.20 29.84 -20.16
CA ALA A 75 0.96 29.80 -20.94
C ALA A 75 0.98 30.80 -22.10
N VAL A 76 1.53 32.00 -21.88
CA VAL A 76 1.71 33.00 -22.94
C VAL A 76 2.74 32.52 -23.95
N LEU A 77 3.87 31.96 -23.50
CA LEU A 77 4.90 31.42 -24.40
C LEU A 77 4.37 30.28 -25.26
N PHE A 78 3.65 29.33 -24.67
CA PHE A 78 3.01 28.23 -25.39
C PHE A 78 1.97 28.73 -26.37
N PHE A 79 1.12 29.69 -25.98
CA PHE A 79 0.17 30.33 -26.88
C PHE A 79 0.85 30.93 -28.12
N VAL A 80 1.92 31.71 -27.93
CA VAL A 80 2.69 32.31 -29.04
C VAL A 80 3.33 31.23 -29.91
N MET A 81 3.92 30.19 -29.31
CA MET A 81 4.50 29.08 -30.06
C MET A 81 3.46 28.33 -30.91
N GLY A 82 2.26 28.10 -30.35
CA GLY A 82 1.14 27.48 -31.06
C GLY A 82 0.68 28.31 -32.25
N TRP A 83 0.58 29.63 -32.06
CA TRP A 83 0.23 30.56 -33.13
C TRP A 83 1.31 30.62 -34.22
N LEU A 84 2.59 30.72 -33.86
CA LEU A 84 3.69 30.77 -34.82
C LEU A 84 3.75 29.50 -35.68
N ARG A 85 3.53 28.32 -35.09
CA ARG A 85 3.52 27.06 -35.84
C ARG A 85 2.41 27.01 -36.88
N GLU A 86 1.19 27.39 -36.49
CA GLU A 86 0.05 27.44 -37.42
C GLU A 86 0.29 28.47 -38.54
N SER A 87 1.02 29.55 -38.24
CA SER A 87 1.38 30.59 -39.23
C SER A 87 2.46 30.13 -40.23
N ILE A 88 3.27 29.12 -39.86
CA ILE A 88 4.32 28.54 -40.71
C ILE A 88 3.75 27.41 -41.59
N ASP A 89 2.72 26.71 -41.12
CA ASP A 89 2.07 25.58 -41.80
C ASP A 89 1.14 26.03 -42.94
N ILE A 90 1.71 26.77 -43.90
CA ILE A 90 1.23 27.06 -45.25
C ILE A 90 0.50 28.42 -45.39
N ARG A 91 1.04 29.23 -46.30
CA ARG A 91 0.44 30.08 -47.36
C ARG A 91 -1.12 30.14 -47.53
N ASN A 92 -1.95 29.99 -46.52
CA ASN A 92 -3.40 29.98 -46.63
C ASN A 92 -4.08 30.60 -45.39
N ASN A 93 -4.75 31.73 -45.65
CA ASN A 93 -5.80 32.40 -44.89
C ASN A 93 -5.64 32.53 -43.36
N PHE A 94 -5.19 33.71 -42.92
CA PHE A 94 -5.54 34.30 -41.63
C PHE A 94 -7.07 34.50 -41.52
N THR A 95 -7.82 33.42 -41.26
CA THR A 95 -9.24 33.52 -40.94
C THR A 95 -9.39 33.98 -39.49
N LEU A 96 -10.31 34.90 -39.25
CA LEU A 96 -10.64 35.34 -37.88
C LEU A 96 -11.09 34.17 -36.99
N GLU A 97 -11.69 33.15 -37.59
CA GLU A 97 -12.10 31.91 -36.93
C GLU A 97 -10.93 31.18 -36.27
N ASN A 98 -9.79 31.06 -36.94
CA ASN A 98 -8.60 30.41 -36.38
C ASN A 98 -8.02 31.23 -35.21
N MET A 99 -7.94 32.56 -35.32
CA MET A 99 -7.52 33.41 -34.19
C MET A 99 -8.47 33.27 -32.99
N PHE A 100 -9.79 33.30 -33.23
CA PHE A 100 -10.78 33.15 -32.17
C PHE A 100 -10.64 31.80 -31.45
N ARG A 101 -10.39 30.71 -32.19
CA ARG A 101 -10.14 29.39 -31.63
C ARG A 101 -8.92 29.36 -30.68
N PHE A 102 -7.83 30.06 -31.02
CA PHE A 102 -6.66 30.18 -30.15
C PHE A 102 -6.97 30.98 -28.87
N PHE A 103 -7.73 32.07 -28.97
CA PHE A 103 -8.14 32.86 -27.79
C PHE A 103 -9.04 32.07 -26.84
N VAL A 104 -10.03 31.34 -27.37
CA VAL A 104 -10.91 30.48 -26.56
C VAL A 104 -10.09 29.42 -25.83
N ARG A 105 -9.15 28.77 -26.53
CA ARG A 105 -8.25 27.78 -25.95
C ARG A 105 -7.36 28.35 -24.85
N TYR A 106 -6.81 29.54 -25.06
CA TYR A 106 -6.02 30.23 -24.05
C TYR A 106 -6.87 30.60 -22.83
N ALA A 107 -8.09 31.12 -23.02
CA ALA A 107 -9.00 31.47 -21.93
C ALA A 107 -9.36 30.23 -21.07
N ILE A 108 -9.62 29.09 -21.70
CA ILE A 108 -9.84 27.81 -21.00
C ILE A 108 -8.59 27.41 -20.21
N THR A 109 -7.41 27.51 -20.82
CA THR A 109 -6.14 27.14 -20.17
C THR A 109 -5.85 28.05 -18.97
N ALA A 110 -6.04 29.36 -19.10
CA ALA A 110 -5.86 30.32 -18.02
C ALA A 110 -6.82 30.05 -16.86
N SER A 111 -8.10 29.77 -17.16
CA SER A 111 -9.07 29.35 -16.15
C SER A 111 -8.64 28.06 -15.43
N LEU A 112 -8.09 27.10 -16.17
CA LEU A 112 -7.64 25.82 -15.64
C LEU A 112 -6.39 25.96 -14.75
N ILE A 113 -5.46 26.87 -15.09
CA ILE A 113 -4.29 27.20 -14.26
C ILE A 113 -4.72 27.82 -12.93
N VAL A 114 -5.65 28.78 -12.96
CA VAL A 114 -6.15 29.43 -11.73
C VAL A 114 -6.90 28.44 -10.83
N ASN A 115 -7.69 27.55 -11.44
CA ASN A 115 -8.48 26.53 -10.74
C ASN A 115 -7.76 25.18 -10.57
N SER A 116 -6.44 25.10 -10.79
CA SER A 116 -5.74 23.81 -10.77
C SER A 116 -5.76 23.12 -9.41
N LEU A 117 -5.81 23.90 -8.33
CA LEU A 117 -5.92 23.38 -6.98
C LEU A 117 -7.30 22.72 -6.76
N SER A 118 -8.38 23.35 -7.22
CA SER A 118 -9.74 22.78 -7.15
C SER A 118 -9.85 21.47 -7.95
N LEU A 119 -9.14 21.36 -9.07
CA LEU A 119 -9.09 20.14 -9.87
C LEU A 119 -8.35 19.02 -9.12
N VAL A 120 -7.18 19.33 -8.55
CA VAL A 120 -6.40 18.41 -7.70
C VAL A 120 -7.23 17.89 -6.54
N THR A 121 -7.94 18.77 -5.83
CA THR A 121 -8.74 18.39 -4.66
C THR A 121 -9.94 17.55 -5.06
N GLY A 122 -10.62 17.88 -6.16
CA GLY A 122 -11.73 17.09 -6.68
C GLY A 122 -11.31 15.66 -7.05
N ILE A 123 -10.16 15.47 -7.68
CA ILE A 123 -9.63 14.13 -7.98
C ILE A 123 -9.33 13.35 -6.69
N CYS A 124 -8.72 14.01 -5.69
CA CYS A 124 -8.46 13.37 -4.40
C CYS A 124 -9.75 12.95 -3.70
N GLU A 125 -10.78 13.79 -3.71
CA GLU A 125 -12.09 13.48 -3.14
C GLU A 125 -12.72 12.26 -3.81
N CYS A 126 -12.73 12.23 -5.15
CA CYS A 126 -13.20 11.07 -5.91
C CYS A 126 -12.43 9.78 -5.53
N ALA A 127 -11.10 9.85 -5.44
CA ALA A 127 -10.29 8.70 -5.05
C ALA A 127 -10.57 8.22 -3.62
N THR A 128 -10.77 9.15 -2.67
CA THR A 128 -11.15 8.81 -1.29
C THR A 128 -12.56 8.22 -1.22
N ALA A 129 -13.50 8.74 -2.01
CA ALA A 129 -14.86 8.21 -2.08
C ALA A 129 -14.86 6.75 -2.57
N VAL A 130 -14.10 6.44 -3.64
CA VAL A 130 -13.96 5.05 -4.12
C VAL A 130 -13.31 4.17 -3.04
N THR A 131 -12.26 4.66 -2.39
CA THR A 131 -11.57 3.90 -1.34
C THR A 131 -12.45 3.63 -0.12
N SER A 132 -13.38 4.54 0.20
CA SER A 132 -14.33 4.37 1.31
C SER A 132 -15.36 3.25 1.07
N GLN A 133 -15.63 2.90 -0.20
CA GLN A 133 -16.54 1.80 -0.56
C GLN A 133 -15.89 0.42 -0.40
N ILE A 134 -14.56 0.36 -0.26
CA ILE A 134 -13.86 -0.91 -0.11
C ILE A 134 -13.92 -1.33 1.36
N SER A 135 -14.67 -2.38 1.65
CA SER A 135 -14.69 -3.05 2.95
C SER A 135 -13.38 -3.85 3.12
N VAL A 136 -12.38 -3.24 3.75
CA VAL A 136 -11.14 -3.95 4.08
C VAL A 136 -11.32 -4.63 5.44
N ASN A 137 -11.58 -5.93 5.41
CA ASN A 137 -11.62 -6.77 6.60
C ASN A 137 -10.21 -7.35 6.83
N MET A 138 -9.42 -6.68 7.66
CA MET A 138 -8.21 -7.27 8.26
C MET A 138 -8.59 -8.11 9.49
N GLU A 139 -9.62 -8.95 9.37
CA GLU A 139 -9.88 -9.96 10.38
C GLU A 139 -8.76 -11.00 10.30
N SER A 140 -7.70 -10.77 11.07
CA SER A 140 -6.81 -11.84 11.49
C SER A 140 -7.63 -12.78 12.38
N LYS A 141 -7.60 -14.09 12.10
CA LYS A 141 -7.99 -15.10 13.10
C LYS A 141 -7.38 -14.71 14.44
N ASP A 142 -8.13 -14.83 15.53
CA ASP A 142 -7.56 -14.62 16.86
C ASP A 142 -6.37 -15.57 17.01
N VAL A 143 -5.23 -14.99 17.36
CA VAL A 143 -3.92 -15.67 17.49
C VAL A 143 -3.71 -16.17 18.91
N GLU A 144 -4.70 -15.94 19.78
CA GLU A 144 -4.75 -16.60 21.07
C GLU A 144 -4.88 -18.11 20.82
N ASN A 145 -3.97 -18.88 21.42
CA ASN A 145 -3.92 -20.33 21.37
C ASN A 145 -3.51 -20.94 20.02
N VAL A 146 -2.64 -20.29 19.25
CA VAL A 146 -2.14 -20.85 17.96
C VAL A 146 -1.42 -22.18 18.18
N PHE A 147 -0.69 -22.32 19.28
CA PHE A 147 0.02 -23.55 19.60
C PHE A 147 -0.79 -24.53 20.45
N GLU A 148 -2.01 -24.19 20.88
CA GLU A 148 -2.89 -25.09 21.62
C GLU A 148 -3.26 -26.33 20.80
N THR A 149 -3.56 -26.16 19.51
CA THR A 149 -3.80 -27.31 18.61
C THR A 149 -2.57 -28.23 18.48
N VAL A 150 -1.36 -27.68 18.58
CA VAL A 150 -0.13 -28.48 18.55
C VAL A 150 0.14 -29.14 19.91
N ARG A 151 -0.20 -28.45 21.00
CA ARG A 151 -0.10 -28.98 22.36
C ARG A 151 -1.04 -30.16 22.56
N ASP A 152 -2.31 -30.02 22.18
CA ASP A 152 -3.31 -31.08 22.30
C ASP A 152 -2.90 -32.32 21.47
N GLN A 153 -2.33 -32.11 20.28
CA GLN A 153 -1.79 -33.20 19.45
C GLN A 153 -0.57 -33.91 20.04
N LEU A 154 0.22 -33.22 20.86
CA LEU A 154 1.36 -33.82 21.56
C LEU A 154 0.98 -34.49 22.87
N GLU A 155 -0.09 -34.03 23.53
CA GLU A 155 -0.64 -34.67 24.72
C GLU A 155 -1.40 -35.97 24.39
N ASP A 156 -2.02 -36.05 23.21
CA ASP A 156 -2.71 -37.25 22.71
C ASP A 156 -1.75 -38.32 22.13
N ASP A 157 -0.45 -38.03 21.96
CA ASP A 157 0.53 -38.95 21.37
C ASP A 157 1.23 -39.75 22.49
N ASP A 158 0.79 -41.00 22.71
CA ASP A 158 1.26 -41.91 23.79
C ASP A 158 2.78 -42.19 23.77
N ASP A 159 3.49 -41.88 22.67
CA ASP A 159 4.94 -42.05 22.49
C ASP A 159 5.76 -40.75 22.76
N ALA A 160 5.12 -39.67 23.24
CA ALA A 160 5.77 -38.38 23.46
C ALA A 160 6.67 -38.34 24.71
N ASP A 161 7.94 -38.73 24.56
CA ASP A 161 8.98 -38.54 25.58
C ASP A 161 9.33 -37.05 25.77
N GLY A 162 9.88 -36.67 26.93
CA GLY A 162 10.25 -35.29 27.26
C GLY A 162 11.27 -34.67 26.28
N GLY A 163 12.04 -35.49 25.57
CA GLY A 163 12.88 -35.06 24.45
C GLY A 163 12.09 -34.51 23.26
N THR A 164 10.92 -35.08 22.97
CA THR A 164 9.99 -34.63 21.91
C THR A 164 9.35 -33.29 22.29
N TRP A 165 8.99 -33.11 23.57
CA TRP A 165 8.49 -31.84 24.09
C TRP A 165 9.50 -30.70 23.98
N ILE A 166 10.78 -30.94 24.32
CA ILE A 166 11.83 -29.94 24.13
C ILE A 166 12.08 -29.67 22.65
N GLY A 167 12.09 -30.71 21.81
CA GLY A 167 12.26 -30.57 20.37
C GLY A 167 11.17 -29.71 19.73
N MET A 168 9.90 -29.95 20.07
CA MET A 168 8.79 -29.12 19.61
C MET A 168 8.84 -27.72 20.22
N GLY A 169 9.10 -27.60 21.52
CA GLY A 169 9.20 -26.32 22.22
C GLY A 169 10.25 -25.40 21.60
N LEU A 170 11.45 -25.93 21.34
CA LEU A 170 12.53 -25.17 20.70
C LEU A 170 12.19 -24.79 19.25
N ALA A 171 11.53 -25.69 18.50
CA ALA A 171 11.06 -25.39 17.15
C ALA A 171 9.94 -24.34 17.14
N GLY A 172 9.01 -24.38 18.09
CA GLY A 172 7.95 -23.40 18.30
C GLY A 172 8.50 -22.04 18.69
N MET A 173 9.48 -22.00 19.59
CA MET A 173 10.17 -20.76 19.95
C MET A 173 10.88 -20.13 18.74
N LEU A 174 11.67 -20.90 18.01
CA LEU A 174 12.39 -20.40 16.83
C LEU A 174 11.41 -20.00 15.71
N GLY A 175 10.44 -20.86 15.40
CA GLY A 175 9.41 -20.61 14.40
C GLY A 175 8.58 -19.37 14.73
N GLY A 176 8.17 -19.23 15.99
CA GLY A 176 7.42 -18.08 16.49
C GLY A 176 8.24 -16.79 16.43
N PHE A 177 9.52 -16.84 16.80
CA PHE A 177 10.43 -15.70 16.67
C PHE A 177 10.59 -15.24 15.22
N PHE A 178 10.89 -16.16 14.29
CA PHE A 178 11.03 -15.82 12.87
C PHE A 178 9.70 -15.38 12.24
N GLY A 179 8.60 -16.08 12.51
CA GLY A 179 7.26 -15.72 12.02
C GLY A 179 6.82 -14.35 12.52
N GLY A 180 6.98 -14.09 13.82
CA GLY A 180 6.67 -12.81 14.45
C GLY A 180 7.51 -11.68 13.86
N ALA A 181 8.81 -11.89 13.66
CA ALA A 181 9.70 -10.92 13.03
C ALA A 181 9.27 -10.60 11.58
N VAL A 182 8.89 -11.60 10.79
CA VAL A 182 8.37 -11.40 9.42
C VAL A 182 7.09 -10.57 9.44
N ILE A 183 6.13 -10.89 10.31
CA ILE A 183 4.87 -10.15 10.44
C ILE A 183 5.14 -8.69 10.84
N MET A 184 6.06 -8.45 11.78
CA MET A 184 6.48 -7.10 12.16
C MET A 184 7.04 -6.31 10.97
N VAL A 185 7.94 -6.89 10.19
CA VAL A 185 8.52 -6.25 9.00
C VAL A 185 7.45 -5.95 7.96
N CYS A 186 6.53 -6.90 7.72
CA CYS A 186 5.40 -6.70 6.83
C CYS A 186 4.54 -5.51 7.30
N GLY A 187 4.22 -5.43 8.60
CA GLY A 187 3.43 -4.32 9.16
C GLY A 187 4.06 -2.95 8.95
N VAL A 188 5.35 -2.81 9.28
CA VAL A 188 6.09 -1.55 9.07
C VAL A 188 6.14 -1.17 7.59
N SER A 189 6.41 -2.14 6.72
CA SER A 189 6.50 -1.88 5.28
C SER A 189 5.16 -1.46 4.66
N LEU A 190 4.05 -1.96 5.20
CA LEU A 190 2.70 -1.58 4.78
C LEU A 190 2.45 -0.08 5.07
N VAL A 191 2.77 0.37 6.28
CA VAL A 191 2.66 1.79 6.67
C VAL A 191 3.56 2.67 5.80
N LEU A 192 4.82 2.28 5.59
CA LEU A 192 5.76 3.03 4.76
C LEU A 192 5.27 3.17 3.32
N SER A 193 4.66 2.13 2.73
CA SER A 193 4.09 2.20 1.39
C SER A 193 3.00 3.27 1.28
N VAL A 194 2.07 3.34 2.24
CA VAL A 194 1.01 4.37 2.24
C VAL A 194 1.58 5.79 2.42
N LEU A 195 2.56 5.96 3.31
CA LEU A 195 3.23 7.25 3.50
C LEU A 195 3.96 7.69 2.22
N SER A 196 4.68 6.77 1.56
CA SER A 196 5.41 7.08 0.32
C SER A 196 4.50 7.61 -0.79
N ARG A 197 3.28 7.04 -0.90
CA ARG A 197 2.25 7.53 -1.80
C ARG A 197 1.81 8.94 -1.45
N LEU A 198 1.49 9.21 -0.17
CA LEU A 198 1.09 10.55 0.29
C LEU A 198 2.16 11.59 -0.06
N PHE A 199 3.45 11.28 0.15
CA PHE A 199 4.55 12.15 -0.25
C PHE A 199 4.58 12.41 -1.76
N ARG A 200 4.47 11.38 -2.59
CA ARG A 200 4.46 11.53 -4.06
C ARG A 200 3.28 12.38 -4.54
N LEU A 201 2.10 12.17 -3.95
CA LEU A 201 0.91 12.95 -4.26
C LEU A 201 1.14 14.43 -3.89
N LEU A 202 1.61 14.71 -2.66
CA LEU A 202 1.92 16.06 -2.18
C LEU A 202 2.99 16.76 -3.02
N LEU A 203 4.04 16.05 -3.42
CA LEU A 203 5.12 16.60 -4.25
C LEU A 203 4.67 16.88 -5.70
N CYS A 204 3.61 16.24 -6.18
CA CYS A 204 3.10 16.43 -7.53
C CYS A 204 2.24 17.71 -7.67
N VAL A 205 1.55 18.10 -6.59
CA VAL A 205 0.59 19.24 -6.58
C VAL A 205 1.19 20.58 -7.03
N PRO A 206 2.38 21.01 -6.57
CA PRO A 206 2.94 22.29 -6.97
C PRO A 206 3.23 22.38 -8.46
N PHE A 207 3.43 21.26 -9.14
CA PHE A 207 3.74 21.26 -10.58
C PHE A 207 2.48 21.29 -11.47
N ALA A 208 1.28 21.18 -10.89
CA ALA A 208 0.02 21.18 -11.62
C ALA A 208 -0.16 22.42 -12.53
N PRO A 209 0.01 23.67 -12.03
CA PRO A 209 -0.20 24.86 -12.85
C PRO A 209 0.75 24.89 -14.05
N ALA A 210 2.02 24.54 -13.83
CA ALA A 210 3.05 24.55 -14.86
C ALA A 210 2.80 23.49 -15.94
N ALA A 211 2.32 22.30 -15.57
CA ALA A 211 1.95 21.26 -16.52
C ALA A 211 0.74 21.68 -17.38
N PHE A 212 -0.23 22.37 -16.77
CA PHE A 212 -1.43 22.84 -17.45
C PHE A 212 -1.19 23.99 -18.43
N ALA A 213 -0.13 24.77 -18.25
CA ALA A 213 0.27 25.79 -19.22
C ALA A 213 0.48 25.23 -20.64
N GLY A 214 0.92 23.97 -20.77
CA GLY A 214 1.09 23.29 -22.06
C GLY A 214 -0.19 23.21 -22.90
N PHE A 215 -1.37 23.25 -22.25
CA PHE A 215 -2.64 23.28 -22.98
C PHE A 215 -2.83 24.54 -23.82
N ALA A 216 -2.09 25.64 -23.58
CA ALA A 216 -2.20 26.85 -24.39
C ALA A 216 -1.60 26.68 -25.80
N GLY A 217 -0.64 25.77 -26.00
CA GLY A 217 0.24 25.82 -27.18
C GLY A 217 -0.04 24.89 -28.35
N GLY A 218 -0.98 23.95 -28.27
CA GLY A 218 -1.21 23.02 -29.38
C GLY A 218 -1.47 21.58 -28.97
N HIS A 219 -1.77 20.73 -29.94
CA HIS A 219 -1.90 19.28 -29.69
C HIS A 219 -0.61 18.67 -29.10
N GLU A 220 0.55 19.16 -29.53
CA GLU A 220 1.83 18.62 -29.07
C GLU A 220 2.20 19.06 -27.64
N PHE A 221 2.04 20.34 -27.30
CA PHE A 221 2.34 20.85 -25.96
C PHE A 221 1.31 20.42 -24.90
N ALA A 222 0.09 20.09 -25.31
CA ALA A 222 -0.94 19.56 -24.42
C ALA A 222 -0.58 18.18 -23.83
N GLN A 223 0.32 17.43 -24.48
CA GLN A 223 0.73 16.11 -24.01
C GLN A 223 1.38 16.16 -22.62
N THR A 224 2.08 17.24 -22.28
CA THR A 224 2.69 17.43 -20.95
C THR A 224 1.62 17.53 -19.85
N GLY A 225 0.56 18.31 -20.09
CA GLY A 225 -0.56 18.43 -19.15
C GLY A 225 -1.34 17.12 -19.00
N ILE A 226 -1.54 16.40 -20.11
CA ILE A 226 -2.21 15.09 -20.10
C ILE A 226 -1.36 14.05 -19.34
N ALA A 227 -0.04 14.03 -19.55
CA ALA A 227 0.87 13.12 -18.87
C ALA A 227 0.88 13.38 -17.35
N TRP A 228 0.92 14.65 -16.94
CA TRP A 228 0.81 15.02 -15.53
C TRP A 228 -0.53 14.57 -14.94
N LEU A 229 -1.65 14.79 -15.64
CA LEU A 229 -2.98 14.39 -15.17
C LEU A 229 -3.09 12.87 -15.00
N ARG A 230 -2.61 12.09 -15.97
CA ARG A 230 -2.56 10.62 -15.86
C ARG A 230 -1.73 10.17 -14.67
N THR A 231 -0.57 10.79 -14.46
CA THR A 231 0.33 10.49 -13.35
C THR A 231 -0.32 10.81 -12.01
N PHE A 232 -0.98 11.97 -11.91
CA PHE A 232 -1.68 12.40 -10.70
C PHE A 232 -2.86 11.48 -10.36
N ILE A 233 -3.67 11.12 -11.36
CA ILE A 233 -4.75 10.12 -11.22
C ILE A 233 -4.16 8.76 -10.79
N GLY A 234 -3.00 8.38 -11.31
CA GLY A 234 -2.28 7.17 -10.90
C GLY A 234 -1.95 7.16 -9.41
N TYR A 235 -1.34 8.23 -8.89
CA TYR A 235 -1.06 8.36 -7.46
C TYR A 235 -2.35 8.41 -6.61
N ALA A 236 -3.41 9.04 -7.13
CA ALA A 236 -4.70 9.06 -6.45
C ALA A 236 -5.32 7.65 -6.35
N LEU A 237 -5.30 6.87 -7.42
CA LEU A 237 -5.86 5.51 -7.47
C LEU A 237 -5.00 4.45 -6.79
N GLU A 238 -3.73 4.74 -6.49
CA GLU A 238 -2.87 3.84 -5.73
C GLU A 238 -3.46 3.44 -4.37
N ALA A 239 -4.22 4.32 -3.68
CA ALA A 239 -4.96 3.94 -2.46
C ALA A 239 -5.96 2.82 -2.70
N VAL A 240 -6.71 2.94 -3.81
CA VAL A 240 -7.77 2.02 -4.18
C VAL A 240 -7.16 0.63 -4.40
N VAL A 241 -6.02 0.57 -5.11
CA VAL A 241 -5.32 -0.69 -5.36
C VAL A 241 -4.70 -1.27 -4.09
N ILE A 242 -4.17 -0.45 -3.18
CA ILE A 242 -3.68 -0.91 -1.86
C ILE A 242 -4.83 -1.54 -1.05
N ALA A 243 -5.98 -0.87 -0.97
CA ALA A 243 -7.16 -1.38 -0.26
C ALA A 243 -7.67 -2.69 -0.88
N LEU A 244 -7.73 -2.77 -2.21
CA LEU A 244 -8.09 -3.99 -2.93
C LEU A 244 -7.08 -5.11 -2.69
N ALA A 245 -5.79 -4.83 -2.75
CA ALA A 245 -4.72 -5.81 -2.53
C ALA A 245 -4.83 -6.46 -1.16
N ILE A 246 -5.12 -5.68 -0.11
CA ILE A 246 -5.36 -6.22 1.23
C ILE A 246 -6.61 -7.10 1.22
N SER A 247 -7.75 -6.59 0.73
CA SER A 247 -9.01 -7.38 0.73
C SER A 247 -8.90 -8.71 -0.02
N ILE A 248 -8.22 -8.72 -1.17
CA ILE A 248 -8.04 -9.92 -1.99
C ILE A 248 -7.10 -10.89 -1.31
N SER A 249 -5.99 -10.40 -0.72
CA SER A 249 -5.05 -11.27 0.00
C SER A 249 -5.74 -12.02 1.12
N TYR A 250 -6.49 -11.32 1.99
CA TYR A 250 -7.23 -11.98 3.07
C TYR A 250 -8.35 -12.88 2.55
N GLY A 251 -9.03 -12.51 1.46
CA GLY A 251 -10.02 -13.36 0.79
C GLY A 251 -9.45 -14.67 0.25
N MET A 252 -8.26 -14.64 -0.36
CA MET A 252 -7.61 -15.83 -0.92
C MET A 252 -7.21 -16.86 0.14
N PHE A 253 -6.81 -16.41 1.33
CA PHE A 253 -6.37 -17.29 2.41
C PHE A 253 -7.48 -17.66 3.42
N LYS A 254 -8.72 -17.17 3.22
CA LYS A 254 -9.86 -17.49 4.09
C LYS A 254 -10.22 -18.98 4.03
N ASP A 255 -10.22 -19.56 2.84
CA ASP A 255 -10.64 -20.95 2.59
C ASP A 255 -9.47 -21.91 2.34
N ALA A 256 -8.25 -21.39 2.23
CA ALA A 256 -7.08 -22.16 1.81
C ALA A 256 -6.39 -22.85 2.99
N ASN A 257 -6.66 -24.14 3.20
CA ASN A 257 -5.83 -25.03 4.03
C ASN A 257 -4.52 -25.42 3.30
N MET A 258 -3.88 -24.46 2.63
CA MET A 258 -2.81 -24.64 1.63
C MET A 258 -1.58 -25.38 2.19
N PHE A 259 -1.36 -25.29 3.51
CA PHE A 259 -0.20 -25.83 4.20
C PHE A 259 -0.47 -27.11 5.00
N SER A 260 -1.66 -27.71 4.89
CA SER A 260 -1.99 -28.96 5.59
C SER A 260 -1.66 -30.25 4.83
N ALA A 261 -1.19 -30.15 3.58
CA ALA A 261 -1.02 -31.31 2.71
C ALA A 261 0.22 -32.13 3.09
N GLY A 262 0.04 -33.13 3.96
CA GLY A 262 0.94 -34.28 4.08
C GLY A 262 1.93 -34.31 5.25
N ALA A 263 1.84 -33.40 6.22
CA ALA A 263 2.62 -33.53 7.46
C ALA A 263 2.02 -34.60 8.37
N LYS A 264 2.86 -35.48 8.94
CA LYS A 264 2.45 -36.34 10.06
C LYS A 264 1.99 -35.44 11.22
N SER A 265 0.84 -35.75 11.80
CA SER A 265 0.35 -35.17 13.05
C SER A 265 1.47 -35.23 14.11
N GLY A 266 1.68 -34.15 14.86
CA GLY A 266 2.71 -34.08 15.92
C GLY A 266 4.16 -33.81 15.45
N SER A 267 4.42 -33.54 14.16
CA SER A 267 5.78 -33.24 13.69
C SER A 267 6.16 -31.76 13.84
N ILE A 268 7.46 -31.48 14.02
CA ILE A 268 8.04 -30.13 13.88
C ILE A 268 7.65 -29.49 12.53
N VAL A 269 7.50 -30.31 11.48
CA VAL A 269 7.09 -29.86 10.14
C VAL A 269 5.65 -29.32 10.14
N SER A 270 4.72 -29.95 10.85
CA SER A 270 3.34 -29.44 10.97
C SER A 270 3.28 -28.12 11.72
N LEU A 271 4.08 -27.94 12.79
CA LEU A 271 4.17 -26.66 13.51
C LEU A 271 4.73 -25.56 12.60
N LEU A 272 5.75 -25.85 11.79
CA LEU A 272 6.31 -24.86 10.85
C LEU A 272 5.32 -24.49 9.74
N LEU A 273 4.57 -25.47 9.23
CA LEU A 273 3.51 -25.24 8.23
C LEU A 273 2.34 -24.42 8.80
N LEU A 274 1.98 -24.64 10.06
CA LEU A 274 0.99 -23.83 10.77
C LEU A 274 1.43 -22.37 10.83
N ILE A 275 2.65 -22.11 11.31
CA ILE A 275 3.23 -20.75 11.39
C ILE A 275 3.29 -20.10 9.99
N CYS A 276 3.65 -20.86 8.96
CA CYS A 276 3.66 -20.39 7.58
C CYS A 276 2.25 -19.97 7.12
N GLY A 277 1.22 -20.78 7.39
CA GLY A 277 -0.17 -20.46 7.07
C GLY A 277 -0.64 -19.15 7.71
N TYR A 278 -0.20 -18.89 8.94
CA TYR A 278 -0.46 -17.64 9.66
C TYR A 278 0.27 -16.44 9.02
N CYS A 279 1.52 -16.58 8.59
CA CYS A 279 2.31 -15.49 8.00
C CYS A 279 1.90 -15.13 6.56
N MET A 280 1.42 -16.09 5.76
CA MET A 280 1.22 -15.94 4.32
C MET A 280 0.26 -14.82 3.90
N PRO A 281 -0.93 -14.62 4.52
CA PRO A 281 -1.82 -13.52 4.18
C PRO A 281 -1.14 -12.15 4.32
N MET A 282 -0.32 -11.97 5.36
CA MET A 282 0.39 -10.72 5.64
C MET A 282 1.51 -10.48 4.64
N VAL A 283 2.28 -11.52 4.32
CA VAL A 283 3.37 -11.46 3.34
C VAL A 283 2.82 -11.18 1.94
N THR A 284 1.75 -11.86 1.53
CA THR A 284 1.11 -11.63 0.23
C THR A 284 0.51 -10.23 0.16
N ALA A 285 -0.20 -9.78 1.20
CA ALA A 285 -0.72 -8.42 1.26
C ALA A 285 0.41 -7.39 1.11
N CYS A 286 1.51 -7.54 1.86
CA CYS A 286 2.68 -6.67 1.75
C CYS A 286 3.30 -6.68 0.34
N ALA A 287 3.44 -7.85 -0.28
CA ALA A 287 4.01 -7.98 -1.61
C ALA A 287 3.14 -7.26 -2.67
N CYS A 288 1.82 -7.45 -2.61
CA CYS A 288 0.87 -6.79 -3.50
C CYS A 288 0.83 -5.27 -3.28
N VAL A 289 0.90 -4.79 -2.04
CA VAL A 289 0.93 -3.36 -1.71
C VAL A 289 2.18 -2.68 -2.29
N LYS A 290 3.35 -3.32 -2.21
CA LYS A 290 4.58 -2.80 -2.84
C LYS A 290 4.49 -2.74 -4.38
N GLY A 291 3.72 -3.65 -4.99
CA GLY A 291 3.46 -3.67 -6.44
C GLY A 291 2.28 -2.80 -6.90
N ALA A 292 1.54 -2.16 -5.98
CA ALA A 292 0.31 -1.43 -6.28
C ALA A 292 0.56 -0.27 -7.25
N GLU A 293 1.61 0.52 -7.02
CA GLU A 293 2.01 1.62 -7.91
C GLU A 293 2.23 1.13 -9.36
N MET A 294 3.04 0.08 -9.52
CA MET A 294 3.37 -0.46 -10.84
C MET A 294 2.12 -0.99 -11.55
N THR A 295 1.21 -1.60 -10.79
CA THR A 295 -0.06 -2.11 -11.32
C THR A 295 -0.91 -0.95 -11.85
N VAL A 296 -1.09 0.11 -11.07
CA VAL A 296 -1.84 1.30 -11.51
C VAL A 296 -1.21 1.93 -12.73
N ARG A 297 0.12 2.11 -12.73
CA ARG A 297 0.84 2.73 -13.85
C ARG A 297 0.64 1.93 -15.14
N ARG A 298 0.82 0.60 -15.09
CA ARG A 298 0.57 -0.27 -16.24
C ARG A 298 -0.88 -0.25 -16.71
N CYS A 299 -1.86 -0.27 -15.79
CA CYS A 299 -3.28 -0.17 -16.14
C CYS A 299 -3.64 1.17 -16.79
N LEU A 300 -2.96 2.26 -16.42
CA LEU A 300 -3.15 3.59 -17.01
C LEU A 300 -2.27 3.86 -18.24
N GLY A 301 -1.47 2.87 -18.68
CA GLY A 301 -0.54 3.03 -19.81
C GLY A 301 0.63 3.97 -19.52
N LEU A 302 0.99 4.14 -18.24
CA LEU A 302 2.16 4.85 -17.78
C LEU A 302 3.29 3.84 -17.58
N GLY A 303 4.38 4.00 -18.34
CA GLY A 303 5.60 3.17 -18.18
C GLY A 303 6.28 3.35 -16.83
#